data_AF-A0ABD2RP02-F1
#
_entry.id   AF-A0ABD2RP02-F1
#
_cell.length_a   1.000
_cell.length_b   1.000
_cell.length_c   1.000
_cell.angle_alpha   90.00
_cell.angle_beta   90.00
_cell.angle_gamma   90.00
#
_symmetry.space_group_name_H-M   'P 1'
#
loop_
_entity.id
_entity.type
_entity.pdbx_description
1 polymer ?
#
loop_
_entity_poly.entity_id
_entity_poly.type
_entity_poly.pdbx_seq_one_letter_code
_entity_poly.pdbx_strand_id
1 'polypeptide(L)'
;MYVDPIVDRLDSKQCIRYRLSRGATKYVGGKHYRDLSMLNRDPSRIIYISGNALESSLQPENCVEIKPWKGDVEDTTLLDLIPFLEYVGKHRPADIQTVLASYQGHDIAKEFIERSKEHHRRMQEQKQTSRLWRR
;
A
#
# COMPACT_ATOMS: atom_id res chain seq x y z
N MET A 1 -1.15 25.51 -8.99
CA MET A 1 0.32 25.38 -8.86
C MET A 1 0.77 25.72 -7.43
N TYR A 2 0.10 25.17 -6.40
CA TYR A 2 0.45 25.40 -4.97
C TYR A 2 1.22 24.23 -4.35
N VAL A 3 1.07 23.03 -4.93
CA VAL A 3 1.62 21.78 -4.38
C VAL A 3 3.01 21.47 -4.92
N ASP A 4 3.35 21.94 -6.14
CA ASP A 4 4.61 21.61 -6.80
C ASP A 4 5.85 21.99 -5.97
N PRO A 5 5.95 23.19 -5.36
CA PRO A 5 7.10 23.53 -4.53
C PRO A 5 7.25 22.65 -3.28
N ILE A 6 6.13 22.14 -2.74
CA ILE A 6 6.14 21.24 -1.58
C ILE A 6 6.66 19.87 -2.02
N VAL A 7 6.16 19.37 -3.16
CA VAL A 7 6.60 18.08 -3.73
C VAL A 7 8.07 18.14 -4.10
N ASP A 8 8.56 19.24 -4.66
CA ASP A 8 9.97 19.41 -5.01
C ASP A 8 10.90 19.33 -3.79
N ARG A 9 10.45 19.84 -2.63
CA ARG A 9 11.21 19.72 -1.38
C ARG A 9 11.17 18.30 -0.80
N LEU A 10 10.05 17.60 -0.95
CA LEU A 10 9.90 16.22 -0.46
C LEU A 10 10.61 15.20 -1.35
N ASP A 11 10.61 15.40 -2.66
CA ASP A 11 11.14 14.46 -3.66
C ASP A 11 12.55 14.83 -4.14
N SER A 12 13.47 15.03 -3.20
CA SER A 12 14.87 15.41 -3.51
C SER A 12 15.62 14.39 -4.36
N LYS A 13 15.18 13.13 -4.36
CA LYS A 13 15.77 12.03 -5.15
C LYS A 13 15.04 11.76 -6.47
N GLN A 14 14.03 12.57 -6.81
CA GLN A 14 13.22 12.43 -8.03
C GLN A 14 12.61 11.02 -8.21
N CYS A 15 12.08 10.46 -7.13
CA CYS A 15 11.42 9.16 -7.11
C CYS A 15 10.03 9.21 -7.78
N ILE A 16 9.38 10.37 -7.86
CA ILE A 16 8.03 10.52 -8.41
C ILE A 16 8.09 10.69 -9.93
N ARG A 17 7.54 9.71 -10.68
CA ARG A 17 7.55 9.76 -12.16
C ARG A 17 6.49 10.68 -12.77
N TYR A 18 5.31 10.74 -12.17
CA TYR A 18 4.17 11.50 -12.68
C TYR A 18 3.46 12.21 -11.53
N ARG A 19 3.08 13.47 -11.76
CA ARG A 19 2.36 14.29 -10.79
C ARG A 19 0.95 14.55 -11.30
N LEU A 20 -0.04 14.01 -10.60
CA LEU A 20 -1.46 14.21 -10.90
C LEU A 20 -2.07 15.09 -9.82
N SER A 21 -2.78 16.13 -10.24
CA SER A 21 -3.43 17.11 -9.37
C SER A 21 -4.95 17.06 -9.53
N ARG A 22 -5.66 18.02 -8.93
CA ARG A 22 -7.13 18.08 -8.97
C ARG A 22 -7.71 18.03 -10.39
N GLY A 23 -7.00 18.56 -11.39
CA GLY A 23 -7.44 18.52 -12.80
C GLY A 23 -7.51 17.11 -13.39
N ALA A 24 -6.83 16.12 -12.80
CA ALA A 24 -6.84 14.72 -13.24
C ALA A 24 -7.90 13.87 -12.51
N THR A 25 -8.76 14.49 -11.69
CA THR A 25 -9.81 13.78 -10.94
C THR A 25 -11.15 13.85 -11.68
N LYS A 26 -12.00 12.86 -11.46
CA LYS A 26 -13.38 12.83 -11.95
C LYS A 26 -14.27 13.60 -10.98
N TYR A 27 -15.03 14.57 -11.49
CA TYR A 27 -15.98 15.33 -10.68
C TYR A 27 -17.37 14.71 -10.81
N VAL A 28 -17.92 14.21 -9.70
CA VAL A 28 -19.23 13.56 -9.65
C VAL A 28 -19.98 14.05 -8.43
N GLY A 29 -21.21 14.55 -8.61
CA GLY A 29 -22.10 14.90 -7.49
C GLY A 29 -21.50 15.90 -6.50
N GLY A 30 -20.73 16.88 -6.96
CA GLY A 30 -20.11 17.89 -6.09
C GLY A 30 -18.76 17.49 -5.50
N LYS A 31 -18.32 16.24 -5.64
CA LYS A 31 -17.09 15.69 -5.06
C LYS A 31 -16.10 15.26 -6.15
N HIS A 32 -14.80 15.36 -5.82
CA HIS A 32 -13.72 14.85 -6.66
C HIS A 32 -13.36 13.43 -6.26
N TYR A 33 -13.24 12.56 -7.25
CA TYR A 33 -12.79 11.18 -7.10
C TYR A 33 -11.58 10.91 -7.98
N ARG A 34 -10.67 10.08 -7.49
CA ARG A 34 -9.58 9.51 -8.26
C ARG A 34 -10.09 8.27 -8.97
N ASP A 35 -10.09 8.32 -10.30
CA ASP A 35 -10.44 7.18 -11.14
C ASP A 35 -9.15 6.48 -11.59
N LEU A 36 -8.78 5.41 -10.90
CA LEU A 36 -7.56 4.65 -11.16
C LEU A 36 -7.61 3.93 -12.51
N SER A 37 -8.80 3.66 -13.05
CA SER A 37 -8.97 3.06 -14.39
C SER A 37 -8.42 3.96 -15.50
N MET A 38 -8.34 5.28 -15.26
CA MET A 38 -7.85 6.27 -16.22
C MET A 38 -6.32 6.39 -16.25
N LEU A 39 -5.60 5.64 -15.41
CA LEU A 39 -4.12 5.69 -15.35
C LEU A 39 -3.43 4.97 -16.51
N ASN A 40 -4.18 4.26 -17.37
CA ASN A 40 -3.64 3.40 -18.42
C ASN A 40 -2.57 2.44 -17.84
N ARG A 41 -2.93 1.78 -16.75
CA ARG A 41 -2.13 0.77 -16.04
C ARG A 41 -3.04 -0.40 -15.73
N ASP A 42 -2.44 -1.58 -15.67
CA ASP A 42 -3.12 -2.80 -15.24
C ASP A 42 -3.64 -2.63 -13.80
N PRO A 43 -4.97 -2.67 -13.57
CA PRO A 43 -5.56 -2.49 -12.23
C PRO A 43 -5.05 -3.49 -11.20
N SER A 44 -4.67 -4.70 -11.63
CA SER A 44 -4.11 -5.74 -10.76
C SER A 44 -2.72 -5.38 -10.19
N ARG A 45 -2.15 -4.23 -10.59
CA ARG A 45 -0.82 -3.75 -10.20
C ARG A 45 -0.82 -2.34 -9.63
N ILE A 46 -1.99 -1.81 -9.28
CA ILE A 46 -2.14 -0.46 -8.74
C ILE A 46 -2.43 -0.54 -7.23
N ILE A 47 -1.71 0.24 -6.45
CA ILE A 47 -2.04 0.50 -5.03
C ILE A 47 -2.21 2.00 -4.87
N TYR A 48 -3.32 2.40 -4.24
CA TYR A 48 -3.59 3.80 -3.88
C TYR A 48 -3.55 3.97 -2.36
N ILE A 49 -2.53 4.66 -1.86
CA ILE A 49 -2.33 4.94 -0.44
C ILE A 49 -2.79 6.36 -0.14
N SER A 50 -3.71 6.54 0.80
CA SER A 50 -4.17 7.88 1.22
C SER A 50 -4.84 7.84 2.59
N GLY A 51 -4.88 8.98 3.28
CA GLY A 51 -5.64 9.15 4.53
C GLY A 51 -7.16 9.11 4.38
N ASN A 52 -7.64 9.19 3.15
CA ASN A 52 -9.05 9.20 2.75
C ASN A 52 -9.26 8.34 1.50
N ALA A 53 -8.52 7.24 1.39
CA ALA A 53 -8.46 6.44 0.16
C ALA A 53 -9.83 5.89 -0.23
N LEU A 54 -10.59 5.37 0.74
CA LEU A 54 -11.90 4.77 0.51
C LEU A 54 -12.95 5.80 0.09
N GLU A 55 -12.85 7.03 0.62
CA GLU A 55 -13.79 8.10 0.31
C GLU A 55 -13.49 8.84 -0.99
N SER A 56 -12.26 8.75 -1.50
CA SER A 56 -11.74 9.57 -2.60
C SER A 56 -11.36 8.79 -3.85
N SER A 57 -11.49 7.47 -3.85
CA SER A 57 -11.23 6.60 -5.00
C SER A 57 -12.53 6.02 -5.57
N LEU A 58 -12.54 5.70 -6.87
CA LEU A 58 -13.60 4.91 -7.51
C LEU A 58 -13.33 3.40 -7.51
N GLN A 59 -12.13 2.98 -7.11
CA GLN A 59 -11.71 1.58 -7.04
C GLN A 59 -11.21 1.29 -5.60
N PRO A 60 -12.12 1.07 -4.63
CA PRO A 60 -11.77 0.82 -3.24
C PRO A 60 -10.92 -0.45 -3.06
N GLU A 61 -11.04 -1.44 -3.94
CA GLU A 61 -10.26 -2.68 -3.94
C GLU A 61 -8.76 -2.48 -4.18
N ASN A 62 -8.36 -1.32 -4.70
CA ASN A 62 -6.95 -0.91 -4.86
C ASN A 62 -6.47 0.01 -3.74
N CYS A 63 -7.32 0.31 -2.75
CA CYS A 63 -7.03 1.32 -1.74
C CYS A 63 -6.37 0.72 -0.50
N VAL A 64 -5.38 1.45 0.00
CA VAL A 64 -4.78 1.27 1.33
C VAL A 64 -5.03 2.55 2.10
N GLU A 65 -6.05 2.52 2.94
CA GLU A 65 -6.36 3.66 3.81
C GLU A 65 -5.40 3.68 5.00
N ILE A 66 -4.79 4.84 5.24
CA ILE A 66 -3.88 5.06 6.36
C ILE A 66 -4.44 6.13 7.28
N LYS A 67 -3.94 6.20 8.51
CA LYS A 67 -4.31 7.28 9.43
C LYS A 67 -3.88 8.64 8.86
N PRO A 68 -4.75 9.65 8.79
CA PRO A 68 -4.35 11.01 8.43
C PRO A 68 -3.30 11.54 9.41
N TRP A 69 -2.17 12.02 8.88
CA TRP A 69 -1.12 12.63 9.68
C TRP A 69 -1.56 14.01 10.20
N LYS A 70 -1.45 14.21 11.51
CA LYS A 70 -1.87 15.44 12.22
C LYS A 70 -0.70 16.21 12.85
N GLY A 71 0.52 16.00 12.36
CA GLY A 71 1.72 16.65 12.90
C GLY A 71 2.47 15.84 13.98
N ASP A 72 2.07 14.59 14.20
CA ASP A 72 2.73 13.70 15.17
C ASP A 72 4.09 13.26 14.63
N VAL A 73 5.17 13.62 15.32
CA VAL A 73 6.55 13.31 14.93
C VAL A 73 6.93 11.86 15.22
N GLU A 74 6.18 11.19 16.10
CA GLU A 74 6.38 9.77 16.43
C GLU A 74 5.56 8.85 15.51
N ASP A 75 4.83 9.39 14.53
CA ASP A 75 4.04 8.60 13.58
C ASP A 75 4.96 7.84 12.61
N THR A 76 4.92 6.51 12.71
CA THR A 76 5.72 5.59 11.88
C THR A 76 4.90 4.94 10.77
N THR A 77 3.65 5.36 10.52
CA THR A 77 2.71 4.64 9.64
C THR A 77 3.30 4.34 8.25
N LEU A 78 4.00 5.32 7.65
CA LEU A 78 4.63 5.13 6.33
C LEU A 78 5.86 4.22 6.39
N LEU A 79 6.61 4.23 7.50
CA LEU A 79 7.75 3.33 7.70
C LEU A 79 7.29 1.89 7.88
N ASP A 80 6.22 1.70 8.66
CA ASP A 80 5.65 0.39 8.97
C ASP A 80 5.07 -0.30 7.72
N LEU A 81 4.67 0.47 6.70
CA LEU A 81 4.20 -0.05 5.41
C LEU A 81 5.32 -0.53 4.47
N ILE A 82 6.58 -0.11 4.68
CA ILE A 82 7.69 -0.43 3.78
C ILE A 82 7.85 -1.95 3.58
N PRO A 83 7.88 -2.80 4.62
CA PRO A 83 8.08 -4.25 4.45
C PRO A 83 7.02 -4.89 3.55
N PHE A 84 5.76 -4.47 3.67
CA PHE A 84 4.67 -4.97 2.84
C PHE A 84 4.85 -4.53 1.38
N LEU A 85 5.12 -3.25 1.13
CA LEU A 85 5.30 -2.73 -0.23
C LEU A 85 6.54 -3.33 -0.92
N GLU A 86 7.63 -3.54 -0.17
CA GLU A 86 8.79 -4.26 -0.68
C GLU A 86 8.46 -5.71 -1.04
N TYR A 87 7.70 -6.41 -0.19
CA TYR A 87 7.30 -7.78 -0.46
C TYR A 87 6.47 -7.86 -1.75
N VAL A 88 5.48 -7.00 -1.91
CA VAL A 88 4.67 -6.91 -3.13
C VAL A 88 5.55 -6.60 -4.35
N GLY A 89 6.47 -5.64 -4.24
CA GLY A 89 7.36 -5.27 -5.34
C GLY A 89 8.32 -6.38 -5.77
N LYS A 90 8.81 -7.18 -4.81
CA LYS A 90 9.71 -8.32 -5.04
C LYS A 90 8.97 -9.52 -5.63
N HIS A 91 7.82 -9.90 -5.06
CA HIS A 91 7.11 -11.13 -5.41
C HIS A 91 6.12 -10.96 -6.56
N ARG A 92 5.70 -9.72 -6.85
CA ARG A 92 4.81 -9.36 -7.97
C ARG A 92 3.59 -10.28 -8.04
N PRO A 93 2.69 -10.22 -7.05
CA PRO A 93 1.48 -11.04 -7.06
C PRO A 93 0.72 -10.84 -8.38
N ALA A 94 0.06 -11.90 -8.86
CA ALA A 94 -0.71 -11.84 -10.09
C ALA A 94 -1.85 -10.83 -10.01
N ASP A 95 -2.46 -10.69 -8.83
CA ASP A 95 -3.47 -9.70 -8.53
C ASP A 95 -3.29 -9.10 -7.14
N ILE A 96 -3.07 -7.78 -7.11
CA ILE A 96 -2.93 -7.03 -5.87
C ILE A 96 -4.24 -6.89 -5.11
N GLN A 97 -5.39 -6.89 -5.79
CA GLN A 97 -6.70 -6.71 -5.16
C GLN A 97 -7.00 -7.90 -4.23
N THR A 98 -6.71 -9.12 -4.68
CA THR A 98 -6.78 -10.33 -3.84
C THR A 98 -5.86 -10.24 -2.61
N VAL A 99 -4.64 -9.72 -2.77
CA VAL A 99 -3.73 -9.53 -1.63
C VAL A 99 -4.30 -8.54 -0.64
N LEU A 100 -4.74 -7.36 -1.10
CA LEU A 100 -5.32 -6.31 -0.24
C LEU A 100 -6.60 -6.79 0.47
N ALA A 101 -7.46 -7.53 -0.23
CA ALA A 101 -8.66 -8.13 0.35
C ALA A 101 -8.33 -9.04 1.55
N SER A 102 -7.20 -9.75 1.51
CA SER A 102 -6.76 -10.60 2.65
C SER A 102 -6.38 -9.82 3.91
N TYR A 103 -6.23 -8.50 3.83
CA TYR A 103 -5.95 -7.60 4.95
C TYR A 103 -7.15 -6.72 5.31
N GLN A 104 -8.30 -6.90 4.67
CA GLN A 104 -9.46 -6.06 4.92
C GLN A 104 -9.86 -6.10 6.40
N GLY A 105 -10.12 -4.91 6.97
CA GLY A 105 -10.43 -4.74 8.40
C GLY A 105 -9.22 -4.78 9.34
N HIS A 106 -8.01 -4.95 8.82
CA HIS A 106 -6.78 -4.99 9.61
C HIS A 106 -5.83 -3.86 9.20
N ASP A 107 -4.95 -3.47 10.13
CA ASP A 107 -3.80 -2.63 9.81
C ASP A 107 -2.79 -3.47 9.00
N ILE A 108 -2.63 -3.15 7.71
CA ILE A 108 -1.78 -3.92 6.80
C ILE A 108 -0.36 -4.06 7.32
N ALA A 109 0.21 -3.00 7.89
CA ALA A 109 1.59 -3.01 8.34
C ALA A 109 1.78 -3.97 9.53
N LYS A 110 0.94 -3.85 10.55
CA LYS A 110 0.97 -4.72 11.74
C LYS A 110 0.68 -6.17 11.38
N GLU A 111 -0.36 -6.39 10.59
CA GLU A 111 -0.77 -7.74 10.18
C GLU A 111 0.30 -8.40 9.31
N PHE A 112 0.94 -7.66 8.41
CA PHE A 112 2.04 -8.19 7.58
C PHE A 112 3.23 -8.63 8.43
N ILE A 113 3.61 -7.84 9.45
CA ILE A 113 4.69 -8.20 10.37
C ILE A 113 4.35 -9.48 11.13
N GLU A 114 3.13 -9.59 11.65
CA GLU A 114 2.70 -10.75 12.43
C GLU A 114 2.62 -12.02 11.58
N ARG A 115 1.99 -11.94 10.40
CA ARG A 115 1.96 -13.04 9.42
C ARG A 115 3.36 -13.48 9.02
N SER A 116 4.28 -12.52 8.84
CA SER A 116 5.66 -12.82 8.50
C SER A 116 6.35 -13.60 9.63
N LYS A 117 6.21 -13.18 10.88
CA LYS A 117 6.78 -13.90 12.04
C LYS A 117 6.22 -15.31 12.15
N GLU A 118 4.91 -15.47 12.02
CA GLU A 118 4.25 -16.77 12.08
C GLU A 118 4.74 -17.70 10.95
N HIS A 119 4.86 -17.19 9.73
CA HIS A 119 5.39 -17.96 8.61
C HIS A 119 6.83 -18.43 8.88
N HIS A 120 7.70 -17.56 9.38
CA HIS A 120 9.08 -17.93 9.73
C HIS A 120 9.12 -19.01 10.81
N ARG A 121 8.26 -18.92 11.84
CA ARG A 121 8.16 -19.92 12.92
C ARG A 121 7.74 -21.28 12.36
N ARG A 122 6.66 -21.34 11.57
CA ARG A 122 6.17 -22.59 10.95
C ARG A 122 7.23 -23.24 10.07
N MET A 123 7.99 -22.44 9.31
CA MET A 123 9.08 -22.94 8.48
C MET A 123 10.25 -23.51 9.29
N GLN A 124 10.53 -22.97 10.48
CA GLN A 124 11.56 -23.51 11.38
C GLN A 124 11.11 -24.84 12.01
N GLU A 125 9.86 -24.91 12.47
CA GLU A 125 9.26 -26.13 13.03
C GLU A 125 9.29 -27.27 12.00
N GLN A 126 8.84 -27.03 10.77
CA GLN A 126 8.88 -28.05 9.70
C GLN A 126 10.31 -28.52 9.38
N LYS A 127 11.30 -27.61 9.41
CA LYS A 127 12.73 -27.99 9.23
C LYS A 127 13.25 -28.82 10.40
N GLN A 128 12.84 -28.55 11.63
CA GLN A 128 13.23 -29.37 12.79
C GLN A 128 12.56 -30.75 12.74
N THR A 129 11.25 -30.80 12.49
CA THR A 129 10.48 -32.04 12.37
C THR A 129 11.05 -32.91 11.24
N SER A 130 11.26 -32.37 10.04
CA SER A 130 11.84 -33.13 8.92
C SER A 130 13.27 -33.63 9.17
N ARG A 131 14.07 -32.93 10.00
CA ARG A 131 15.38 -33.42 10.45
C ARG A 131 15.24 -34.57 11.45
N LEU A 132 14.22 -34.55 12.30
CA LEU A 132 13.96 -35.61 13.28
C LEU A 132 13.59 -36.94 12.61
N TRP A 133 12.75 -36.91 11.56
CA TRP A 133 12.29 -38.10 10.83
C TRP A 133 13.31 -38.69 9.85
N ARG A 134 14.49 -38.06 9.68
CA ARG A 134 15.60 -38.55 8.83
C ARG A 134 16.66 -39.36 9.61
N ARG A 135 16.47 -39.55 10.91
CA ARG A 135 17.31 -40.35 11.80
C ARG A 135 16.60 -41.65 12.13
#